data_AF-A0A370GKS8-F1
#
_entry.id   AF-A0A370GKS8-F1
#
_cell.length_a   1.000
_cell.length_b   1.000
_cell.length_c   1.000
_cell.angle_alpha   90.00
_cell.angle_beta   90.00
_cell.angle_gamma   90.00
#
_symmetry.space_group_name_H-M   'P 1'
#
loop_
_entity.id
_entity.type
_entity.pdbx_description
1 polymer ?
#
loop_
_entity_poly.entity_id
_entity_poly.type
_entity_poly.pdbx_seq_one_letter_code
_entity_poly.pdbx_strand_id
1 'polypeptide(L)'
;MENILIGLFIIAGLLFILSFFQKDKVKMVEKEVEELSLNFYQETYQLKNRMKVLEEEILVEGNAIEFKPVRQRPGKNSTKVNEILKNQVLALHKQGLDIEQISKQSSLSLAEIKEIIK
;
A
#
# COMPACT_ATOMS: atom_id res chain seq x y z
N MET A 1 40.73 53.16 -34.36
CA MET A 1 39.26 53.24 -34.58
C MET A 1 38.79 52.12 -35.51
N GLU A 2 39.43 51.89 -36.65
CA GLU A 2 39.05 50.82 -37.61
C GLU A 2 39.07 49.40 -37.02
N ASN A 3 40.08 49.04 -36.21
CA ASN A 3 40.17 47.71 -35.60
C ASN A 3 39.04 47.40 -34.61
N ILE A 4 38.49 48.42 -33.95
CA ILE A 4 37.34 48.27 -33.05
C ILE A 4 36.09 47.94 -33.86
N LEU A 5 35.94 48.59 -35.02
CA LEU A 5 34.81 48.40 -35.93
C LEU A 5 34.84 46.99 -36.57
N ILE A 6 36.03 46.52 -36.96
CA ILE A 6 36.24 45.12 -37.42
C ILE A 6 35.93 44.11 -36.31
N GLY A 7 36.35 44.37 -35.08
CA GLY A 7 36.10 43.49 -33.94
C GLY A 7 34.61 43.38 -33.62
N LEU A 8 33.88 44.49 -33.67
CA LEU A 8 32.43 44.51 -33.50
C LEU A 8 31.72 43.69 -34.57
N PHE A 9 32.19 43.77 -35.82
CA PHE A 9 31.61 43.03 -36.94
C PHE A 9 31.78 41.52 -36.79
N ILE A 10 32.96 41.08 -36.33
CA ILE A 10 33.24 39.66 -36.07
C ILE A 10 32.41 39.15 -34.89
N ILE A 11 32.29 39.92 -33.80
CA ILE A 11 31.47 39.56 -32.64
C ILE A 11 29.99 39.48 -33.03
N ALA A 12 29.49 40.41 -33.83
CA ALA A 12 28.13 40.37 -34.34
C ALA A 12 27.87 39.12 -35.19
N GLY A 13 28.81 38.78 -36.09
CA GLY A 13 28.73 37.54 -36.88
C GLY A 13 28.72 36.28 -36.03
N LEU A 14 29.59 36.21 -35.02
CA LEU A 14 29.64 35.08 -34.07
C LEU A 14 28.35 34.95 -33.26
N LEU A 15 27.81 36.05 -32.73
CA LEU A 15 26.54 36.04 -31.99
C LEU A 15 25.36 35.66 -32.90
N PHE A 16 25.39 36.08 -34.17
CA PHE A 16 24.37 35.72 -35.15
C PHE A 16 24.36 34.21 -35.39
N ILE A 17 25.53 33.59 -35.59
CA ILE A 17 25.66 32.13 -35.77
C ILE A 17 25.21 31.38 -34.51
N LEU A 18 25.58 31.85 -33.32
CA LEU A 18 25.14 31.26 -32.05
C LEU A 18 23.62 31.37 -31.81
N SER A 19 22.98 32.43 -32.33
CA SER A 19 21.53 32.65 -32.22
C SER A 19 20.71 31.58 -32.96
N PHE A 20 21.22 31.07 -34.09
CA PHE A 20 20.59 29.95 -34.80
C PHE A 20 20.60 28.68 -33.97
N PHE A 21 21.68 28.42 -33.22
CA PHE A 21 21.81 27.23 -32.37
C PHE A 21 20.92 27.26 -31.11
N GLN A 22 20.61 28.44 -30.56
CA GLN A 22 19.71 28.55 -29.40
C GLN A 22 18.24 28.29 -29.76
N LYS A 23 17.78 28.79 -30.92
CA LYS A 23 16.37 28.63 -31.34
C LYS A 23 15.98 27.17 -31.56
N ASP A 24 16.88 26.33 -32.07
CA ASP A 24 16.58 24.90 -32.29
C ASP A 24 16.50 24.10 -30.99
N LYS A 25 17.36 24.39 -30.01
CA LYS A 25 17.36 23.69 -28.71
C LYS A 25 16.10 23.99 -27.90
N VAL A 26 15.64 25.24 -27.89
CA VAL A 26 14.44 25.63 -27.14
C VAL A 26 13.19 24.95 -27.71
N LYS A 27 13.04 24.91 -29.04
CA LYS A 27 11.90 24.26 -29.71
C LYS A 27 11.84 22.75 -29.48
N MET A 28 13.00 22.08 -29.43
CA MET A 28 13.06 20.64 -29.17
C MET A 28 12.65 20.31 -27.73
N VAL A 29 13.15 21.09 -26.76
CA VAL A 29 12.79 20.93 -25.34
C VAL A 29 11.31 21.25 -25.10
N GLU A 30 10.77 22.30 -25.74
CA GLU A 30 9.34 22.64 -25.64
C GLU A 30 8.45 21.48 -26.12
N LYS A 31 8.83 20.84 -27.23
CA LYS A 31 8.11 19.68 -27.78
C LYS A 31 8.17 18.45 -26.87
N GLU A 32 9.34 18.15 -26.29
CA GLU A 32 9.49 17.05 -25.32
C GLU A 32 8.66 17.30 -24.05
N VAL A 33 8.59 18.55 -23.58
CA VAL A 33 7.78 18.94 -22.43
C VAL A 33 6.28 18.86 -22.73
N GLU A 34 5.84 19.27 -23.93
CA GLU A 34 4.44 19.10 -24.37
C GLU A 34 4.04 17.63 -24.45
N GLU A 35 4.89 16.79 -25.05
CA GLU A 35 4.64 15.35 -25.16
C GLU A 35 4.57 14.70 -23.77
N LEU A 36 5.50 15.04 -22.88
CA LEU A 36 5.49 14.58 -21.49
C LEU A 36 4.23 15.03 -20.75
N SER A 37 3.82 16.28 -20.93
CA SER A 37 2.62 16.85 -20.31
C SER A 37 1.34 16.16 -20.81
N LEU A 38 1.27 15.88 -22.11
CA LEU A 38 0.15 15.16 -22.72
C LEU A 38 0.05 13.74 -22.16
N ASN A 39 1.18 13.02 -22.09
CA ASN A 39 1.25 11.67 -21.55
C ASN A 39 0.86 11.66 -20.06
N PHE A 40 1.40 12.58 -19.26
CA PHE A 40 1.07 12.69 -17.84
C PHE A 40 -0.42 12.99 -17.62
N TYR A 41 -1.02 13.83 -18.45
CA TYR A 41 -2.45 14.12 -18.38
C TYR A 41 -3.29 12.87 -18.69
N GLN A 42 -2.93 12.11 -19.73
CA GLN A 42 -3.60 10.86 -20.08
C GLN A 42 -3.46 9.80 -19.00
N GLU A 43 -2.25 9.62 -18.44
CA GLU A 43 -1.99 8.68 -17.34
C GLU A 43 -2.77 9.05 -16.09
N THR A 44 -2.77 10.33 -15.71
CA THR A 44 -3.54 10.82 -14.55
C THR A 44 -5.04 10.62 -14.76
N TYR A 45 -5.54 10.85 -15.98
CA TYR A 45 -6.94 10.60 -16.31
C TYR A 45 -7.31 9.12 -16.22
N GLN A 46 -6.47 8.23 -16.76
CA GLN A 46 -6.66 6.79 -16.65
C GLN A 46 -6.61 6.32 -15.19
N LEU A 47 -5.67 6.85 -14.40
CA LEU A 47 -5.57 6.55 -12.97
C LEU A 47 -6.82 7.02 -12.21
N LYS A 48 -7.33 8.22 -12.51
CA LYS A 48 -8.57 8.75 -11.93
C LYS A 48 -9.78 7.89 -12.27
N ASN A 49 -9.87 7.38 -13.50
CA ASN A 49 -10.95 6.46 -13.89
C ASN A 49 -10.85 5.12 -13.17
N ARG A 50 -9.64 4.55 -13.06
CA ARG A 50 -9.42 3.32 -12.28
C ARG A 50 -9.77 3.52 -10.81
N MET A 51 -9.35 4.63 -10.20
CA MET A 51 -9.73 5.01 -8.84
C MET A 51 -11.24 5.18 -8.70
N LYS A 52 -11.91 5.84 -9.64
CA LYS A 52 -13.36 6.01 -9.62
C LYS A 52 -14.12 4.67 -9.71
N VAL A 53 -13.65 3.74 -10.54
CA VAL A 53 -14.22 2.39 -10.62
C VAL A 53 -14.01 1.64 -9.30
N LEU A 54 -12.82 1.73 -8.72
CA LEU A 54 -12.54 1.13 -7.40
C LEU A 54 -13.38 1.77 -6.29
N GLU A 55 -13.59 3.09 -6.32
CA GLU A 55 -14.48 3.79 -5.40
C GLU A 55 -15.92 3.32 -5.58
N GLU A 56 -16.39 3.16 -6.82
CA GLU A 56 -17.74 2.67 -7.12
C GLU A 56 -17.91 1.19 -6.72
N GLU A 57 -16.91 0.34 -6.95
CA GLU A 57 -16.90 -1.04 -6.45
C GLU A 57 -16.91 -1.07 -4.93
N ILE A 58 -16.13 -0.23 -4.24
CA ILE A 58 -16.11 -0.10 -2.78
C ILE A 58 -17.39 0.54 -2.24
N LEU A 59 -18.05 1.46 -2.96
CA LEU A 59 -19.31 2.11 -2.57
C LEU A 59 -20.52 1.19 -2.81
N VAL A 60 -20.48 0.40 -3.89
CA VAL A 60 -21.46 -0.67 -4.17
C VAL A 60 -21.26 -1.82 -3.19
N GLU A 61 -20.01 -2.19 -2.89
CA GLU A 61 -19.68 -3.01 -1.73
C GLU A 61 -20.03 -2.29 -0.44
N GLY A 62 -20.03 -0.96 -0.38
CA GLY A 62 -20.27 -0.12 0.79
C GLY A 62 -21.71 -0.08 1.28
N ASN A 63 -22.68 -0.31 0.39
CA ASN A 63 -24.04 -0.69 0.76
C ASN A 63 -24.15 -2.18 1.17
N ALA A 64 -23.07 -2.95 1.02
CA ALA A 64 -22.89 -4.30 1.57
C ALA A 64 -21.78 -4.38 2.62
N ILE A 65 -21.13 -3.27 2.99
CA ILE A 65 -20.46 -3.08 4.28
C ILE A 65 -21.55 -2.63 5.25
N GLU A 66 -22.61 -3.43 5.31
CA GLU A 66 -23.01 -3.86 6.63
C GLU A 66 -21.71 -4.37 7.27
N PHE A 67 -21.16 -3.57 8.17
CA PHE A 67 -20.47 -4.12 9.33
C PHE A 67 -21.50 -5.03 10.00
N LYS A 68 -21.73 -6.21 9.39
CA LYS A 68 -22.22 -7.35 10.12
C LYS A 68 -21.16 -7.45 11.20
N PRO A 69 -21.49 -7.22 12.49
CA PRO A 69 -20.63 -7.77 13.53
C PRO A 69 -20.41 -9.19 13.05
N VAL A 70 -19.16 -9.58 12.85
CA VAL A 70 -18.82 -10.92 12.42
C VAL A 70 -19.61 -11.81 13.37
N ARG A 71 -20.76 -12.30 12.90
CA ARG A 71 -21.43 -13.40 13.52
C ARG A 71 -20.38 -14.44 13.30
N GLN A 72 -19.64 -14.70 14.36
CA GLN A 72 -18.66 -15.75 14.44
C GLN A 72 -19.41 -17.01 14.06
N ARG A 73 -19.50 -17.27 12.75
CA ARG A 73 -19.58 -18.62 12.26
C ARG A 73 -18.26 -19.21 12.74
N PRO A 74 -18.31 -20.31 13.49
CA PRO A 74 -17.15 -20.85 14.20
C PRO A 74 -16.13 -21.30 13.15
N GLY A 75 -15.19 -20.40 12.83
CA GLY A 75 -14.25 -20.52 11.74
C GLY A 75 -12.83 -20.41 12.25
N LYS A 76 -12.42 -21.43 13.02
CA LYS A 76 -11.07 -22.03 13.03
C LYS A 76 -9.86 -21.09 13.14
N ASN A 77 -9.90 -20.06 13.97
CA ASN A 77 -8.67 -19.40 14.47
C ASN A 77 -8.65 -19.23 16.01
N SER A 78 -9.81 -19.35 16.68
CA SER A 78 -9.88 -19.54 18.13
C SER A 78 -9.52 -20.98 18.55
N THR A 79 -9.48 -21.93 17.61
CA THR A 79 -9.05 -23.30 17.87
C THR A 79 -7.59 -23.38 18.25
N LYS A 80 -6.67 -22.59 17.68
CA LYS A 80 -5.25 -22.68 18.04
C LYS A 80 -5.00 -22.30 19.52
N VAL A 81 -5.63 -21.22 20.00
CA VAL A 81 -5.50 -20.81 21.41
C VAL A 81 -6.17 -21.84 22.33
N ASN A 82 -7.37 -22.32 21.96
CA ASN A 82 -8.06 -23.35 22.73
C ASN A 82 -7.31 -24.70 22.70
N GLU A 83 -6.69 -25.09 21.59
CA GLU A 83 -5.88 -26.30 21.46
C GLU A 83 -4.62 -26.23 22.31
N ILE A 84 -3.95 -25.08 22.40
CA ILE A 84 -2.81 -24.89 23.29
C ILE A 84 -3.24 -25.09 24.75
N LEU A 85 -4.35 -24.47 25.16
CA LEU A 85 -4.90 -24.59 26.52
C LEU A 85 -5.38 -26.03 26.82
N LYS A 86 -6.01 -26.70 25.85
CA LYS A 86 -6.42 -28.11 25.95
C LYS A 86 -5.22 -29.04 26.11
N ASN A 87 -4.18 -28.85 25.31
CA ASN A 87 -2.95 -29.63 25.39
C ASN A 87 -2.24 -29.42 26.73
N GLN A 88 -2.27 -28.20 27.28
CA GLN A 88 -1.73 -27.90 28.61
C GLN A 88 -2.51 -28.63 29.70
N VAL A 89 -3.85 -28.60 29.66
CA VAL A 89 -4.71 -29.35 30.61
C VAL A 89 -4.44 -30.86 30.52
N LEU A 90 -4.36 -31.42 29.32
CA LEU A 90 -4.06 -32.85 29.11
C LEU A 90 -2.68 -33.25 29.60
N ALA A 91 -1.66 -32.39 29.43
CA ALA A 91 -0.31 -32.64 29.92
C ALA A 91 -0.26 -32.64 31.46
N LEU A 92 -0.94 -31.68 32.10
CA LEU A 92 -1.01 -31.58 33.56
C LEU A 92 -1.79 -32.74 34.19
N HIS A 93 -2.89 -33.17 33.55
CA HIS A 93 -3.65 -34.34 34.00
C HIS A 93 -2.84 -35.64 33.86
N LYS A 94 -2.08 -35.80 32.75
CA LYS A 94 -1.17 -36.95 32.58
C LYS A 94 -0.03 -36.98 33.59
N GLN A 95 0.35 -35.84 34.16
CA GLN A 95 1.31 -35.75 35.26
C GLN A 95 0.72 -36.13 36.62
N GLY A 96 -0.58 -36.45 36.68
CA GLY A 96 -1.26 -36.90 37.90
C GLY A 96 -1.66 -35.74 38.83
N LEU A 97 -1.69 -34.50 38.35
CA LEU A 97 -2.14 -33.36 39.13
C LEU A 97 -3.67 -33.36 39.27
N ASP A 98 -4.14 -32.92 40.44
CA ASP A 98 -5.56 -32.85 40.73
C ASP A 98 -6.25 -31.71 39.94
N ILE A 99 -7.51 -31.93 39.59
CA ILE A 99 -8.30 -31.05 38.70
C ILE A 99 -8.38 -29.63 39.26
N GLU A 100 -8.40 -29.47 40.58
CA GLU A 100 -8.39 -28.15 41.25
C GLU A 100 -7.08 -27.38 41.03
N GLN A 101 -5.95 -28.09 40.97
CA GLN A 101 -4.64 -27.49 40.73
C GLN A 101 -4.48 -27.05 39.28
N ILE A 102 -5.02 -27.85 38.34
CA ILE A 102 -5.03 -27.53 36.90
C ILE A 102 -5.84 -26.26 36.62
N SER A 103 -6.95 -26.06 37.33
CA SER A 103 -7.77 -24.84 37.22
C SER A 103 -7.01 -23.58 37.66
N LYS A 104 -6.29 -23.65 38.78
CA LYS A 104 -5.47 -22.54 39.27
C LYS A 104 -4.31 -22.18 38.33
N GLN A 105 -3.78 -23.15 37.57
CA GLN A 105 -2.62 -22.97 36.70
C GLN A 105 -2.98 -22.63 35.23
N SER A 106 -4.12 -23.11 34.72
CA SER A 106 -4.53 -22.91 33.32
C SER A 106 -5.48 -21.73 33.11
N SER A 107 -5.88 -21.03 34.19
CA SER A 107 -6.90 -19.98 34.17
C SER A 107 -8.26 -20.44 33.62
N LEU A 108 -8.50 -21.76 33.54
CA LEU A 108 -9.74 -22.39 33.09
C LEU A 108 -10.58 -22.82 34.29
N SER A 109 -11.89 -22.80 34.14
CA SER A 109 -12.82 -23.26 35.18
C SER A 109 -12.84 -24.79 35.30
N LEU A 110 -13.24 -25.30 36.47
CA LEU A 110 -13.41 -26.75 36.71
C LEU A 110 -14.38 -27.41 35.72
N ALA A 111 -15.36 -26.66 35.23
CA ALA A 111 -16.32 -27.15 34.24
C ALA A 111 -15.66 -27.36 32.87
N GLU A 112 -14.83 -26.42 32.43
CA GLU A 112 -14.11 -26.49 31.16
C GLU A 112 -13.05 -27.61 31.18
N ILE A 113 -12.33 -27.79 32.29
CA ILE A 113 -11.33 -28.87 32.41
C ILE A 113 -11.99 -30.25 32.34
N LYS A 114 -13.15 -30.43 32.97
CA LYS A 114 -13.91 -31.69 32.90
C LYS A 114 -14.43 -31.96 31.49
N GLU A 115 -14.78 -30.92 30.72
CA GLU A 115 -15.19 -31.06 29.33
C GLU A 115 -14.01 -31.44 28.40
N ILE A 116 -12.78 -31.05 28.76
CA ILE A 116 -11.56 -31.36 28.00
C ILE A 116 -11.01 -32.77 28.29
N ILE A 117 -11.16 -33.26 29.52
CA ILE A 117 -10.63 -34.57 29.96
C ILE A 117 -11.60 -35.73 29.68
N LYS A 118 -12.91 -35.45 29.53
CA LYS A 118 -13.93 -36.46 29.23
C LYS A 118 -13.71 -37.12 27.87
#